data_AF-A0A9D7HT66-F1
#
_entry.id   AF-A0A9D7HT66-F1
#
_cell.length_a   1.000
_cell.length_b   1.000
_cell.length_c   1.000
_cell.angle_alpha   90.00
_cell.angle_beta   90.00
_cell.angle_gamma   90.00
#
_symmetry.space_group_name_H-M   'P 1'
#
loop_
_entity.id
_entity.type
_entity.pdbx_description
1 polymer ?
#
loop_
_entity_poly.entity_id
_entity_poly.type
_entity_poly.pdbx_seq_one_letter_code
_entity_poly.pdbx_strand_id
1 'polypeptide(L)'
;MNTKDCEYFEQLLSSRLDEELPSEQQLELENHLAVCPSCRDFDIELTSQRGILQSLPDIVVPDGFRAAPNTLKWWRRRLSIPMPVAAAIALVAIGGWLLALRSPAKSNIEMSETSIMVHSVETVRVPAVQAVRVESEQDKSKNNEEEVL
;
A
#
# COMPACT_ATOMS: atom_id res chain seq x y z
N MET A 1 6.09 19.06 -34.06
CA MET A 1 6.26 17.89 -33.17
C MET A 1 6.53 18.43 -31.78
N ASN A 2 5.61 18.19 -30.86
CA ASN A 2 5.58 18.83 -29.55
C ASN A 2 6.33 17.94 -28.55
N THR A 3 7.55 18.31 -28.19
CA THR A 3 8.45 17.50 -27.36
C THR A 3 7.93 17.30 -25.94
N LYS A 4 7.10 18.23 -25.44
CA LYS A 4 6.51 18.15 -24.09
C LYS A 4 5.50 17.02 -23.93
N ASP A 5 4.84 16.60 -25.02
CA ASP A 5 3.89 15.49 -24.96
C ASP A 5 4.64 14.14 -24.89
N CYS A 6 5.82 14.04 -25.51
CA CYS A 6 6.58 12.79 -25.58
C CYS A 6 7.04 12.31 -24.19
N GLU A 7 7.48 13.23 -23.31
CA GLU A 7 7.93 12.89 -21.95
C GLU A 7 6.82 12.22 -21.12
N TYR A 8 5.57 12.67 -21.26
CA TYR A 8 4.41 12.04 -20.64
C TYR A 8 4.15 10.63 -21.19
N PHE A 9 4.26 10.43 -22.50
CA PHE A 9 4.06 9.12 -23.12
C PHE A 9 5.20 8.14 -22.84
N GLU A 10 6.43 8.61 -22.64
CA GLU A 10 7.54 7.79 -22.16
C GLU A 10 7.26 7.29 -20.73
N GLN A 11 6.69 8.14 -19.87
CA GLN A 11 6.28 7.74 -18.53
C GLN A 11 5.16 6.69 -18.56
N LEU A 12 4.17 6.86 -19.43
CA LEU A 12 3.11 5.87 -19.66
C LEU A 12 3.67 4.52 -20.17
N LEU A 13 4.67 4.55 -21.06
CA LEU A 13 5.36 3.35 -21.54
C LEU A 13 6.07 2.60 -20.40
N SER A 14 6.71 3.33 -19.48
CA SER A 14 7.28 2.74 -18.27
C SER A 14 6.20 2.10 -17.39
N SER A 15 5.11 2.80 -17.10
CA SER A 15 4.00 2.25 -16.30
C SER A 15 3.35 1.02 -16.95
N ARG A 16 3.33 0.94 -18.28
CA ARG A 16 2.88 -0.26 -19.01
C ARG A 16 3.83 -1.44 -18.81
N LEU A 17 5.15 -1.19 -18.77
CA LEU A 17 6.16 -2.21 -18.53
C LEU A 17 6.01 -2.84 -17.14
N ASP A 18 5.64 -2.02 -16.15
CA ASP A 18 5.40 -2.42 -14.76
C ASP A 18 4.01 -3.05 -14.52
N GLU A 19 3.18 -3.17 -15.56
CA GLU A 19 1.80 -3.70 -15.50
C GLU A 19 0.84 -2.85 -14.64
N GLU A 20 1.14 -1.56 -14.47
CA GLU A 20 0.37 -0.62 -13.63
C GLU A 20 -0.55 0.31 -14.44
N LEU A 21 -0.60 0.18 -15.77
CA LEU A 21 -1.27 1.14 -16.64
C LEU A 21 -2.78 0.85 -16.83
N PRO A 22 -3.70 1.76 -16.44
CA PRO A 22 -5.14 1.58 -16.64
C PRO A 22 -5.55 1.66 -18.12
N SER A 23 -6.69 1.05 -18.46
CA SER A 23 -7.13 0.89 -19.86
C SER A 23 -7.39 2.20 -20.62
N GLU A 24 -7.82 3.26 -19.93
CA GLU A 24 -8.03 4.57 -20.54
C GLU A 24 -6.71 5.18 -21.05
N GLN A 25 -5.66 5.09 -20.24
CA GLN A 25 -4.33 5.61 -20.56
C GLN A 25 -3.62 4.75 -21.63
N GLN A 26 -3.91 3.44 -21.68
CA GLN A 26 -3.44 2.58 -22.76
C GLN A 26 -3.94 3.06 -24.13
N LEU A 27 -5.22 3.41 -24.24
CA LEU A 27 -5.79 3.88 -25.50
C LEU A 27 -5.22 5.25 -25.91
N GLU A 28 -4.99 6.13 -24.94
CA GLU A 28 -4.30 7.41 -25.17
C GLU A 28 -2.87 7.19 -25.70
N LEU A 29 -2.12 6.29 -25.07
CA LEU A 29 -0.76 5.93 -25.47
C LEU A 29 -0.72 5.33 -26.89
N GLU A 30 -1.62 4.40 -27.21
CA GLU A 30 -1.72 3.80 -28.55
C GLU A 30 -1.98 4.85 -29.64
N ASN A 31 -2.86 5.82 -29.37
CA ASN A 31 -3.10 6.92 -30.28
C ASN A 31 -1.85 7.78 -30.51
N HIS A 32 -1.06 8.04 -29.46
CA HIS A 32 0.19 8.77 -29.60
C HIS A 32 1.23 7.98 -30.41
N LEU A 33 1.39 6.69 -30.12
CA LEU A 33 2.31 5.80 -30.83
C LEU A 33 1.97 5.68 -32.32
N ALA A 34 0.70 5.79 -32.71
CA ALA A 34 0.32 5.81 -34.12
C ALA A 34 0.97 6.97 -34.88
N VAL A 35 1.09 8.14 -34.24
CA VAL A 35 1.49 9.40 -34.89
C VAL A 35 2.96 9.77 -34.62
N CYS A 36 3.50 9.41 -33.45
CA CYS A 36 4.83 9.83 -33.01
C CYS A 36 5.90 8.75 -33.29
N PRO A 37 6.89 9.01 -34.16
CA PRO A 37 7.95 8.04 -34.44
C PRO A 37 8.92 7.86 -33.27
N SER A 38 9.29 8.92 -32.53
CA SER A 38 10.26 8.82 -31.44
C SER A 38 9.77 7.94 -30.29
N CYS A 39 8.51 8.09 -29.88
CA CYS A 39 7.93 7.25 -28.83
C CYS A 39 7.76 5.79 -29.28
N ARG A 40 7.60 5.55 -30.60
CA ARG A 40 7.57 4.20 -31.17
C ARG A 40 8.96 3.54 -31.13
N ASP A 41 10.00 4.29 -31.47
CA ASP A 41 11.37 3.81 -31.40
C ASP A 41 11.75 3.48 -29.95
N PHE A 42 11.35 4.34 -29.01
CA PHE A 42 11.53 4.10 -27.57
C PHE A 42 10.79 2.85 -27.09
N ASP A 43 9.55 2.62 -27.55
CA ASP A 43 8.80 1.41 -27.20
C ASP A 43 9.47 0.12 -27.71
N ILE A 44 10.00 0.16 -28.95
CA ILE A 44 10.74 -0.95 -29.54
C ILE A 44 12.00 -1.24 -28.72
N GLU A 45 12.73 -0.21 -28.32
CA GLU A 45 13.93 -0.35 -27.50
C GLU A 45 13.61 -0.98 -26.13
N LEU A 46 12.60 -0.47 -25.42
CA LEU A 46 12.16 -1.03 -24.14
C LEU A 46 11.74 -2.49 -24.25
N THR A 47 10.94 -2.82 -25.27
CA THR A 47 10.45 -4.19 -25.48
C THR A 47 11.60 -5.14 -25.83
N SER A 48 12.58 -4.69 -26.61
CA SER A 48 13.80 -5.44 -26.92
C SER A 48 14.60 -5.75 -25.64
N GLN A 49 14.83 -4.74 -24.79
CA GLN A 49 15.53 -4.91 -23.52
C GLN A 49 14.79 -5.89 -22.59
N ARG A 50 13.46 -5.78 -22.48
CA ARG A 50 12.62 -6.72 -21.72
C ARG A 50 12.79 -8.14 -22.23
N GLY A 51 12.78 -8.34 -23.55
CA GLY A 51 12.95 -9.66 -24.16
C GLY A 51 14.30 -10.30 -23.84
N ILE A 52 15.38 -9.50 -23.82
CA ILE A 52 16.71 -9.98 -23.43
C ILE A 52 16.69 -10.43 -21.96
N LEU A 53 16.13 -9.63 -21.05
CA LEU A 53 16.04 -9.99 -19.64
C LEU A 53 15.17 -11.23 -19.39
N GLN A 54 14.08 -11.39 -20.13
CA GLN A 54 13.20 -12.56 -20.06
C GLN A 54 13.83 -13.82 -20.66
N SER A 55 14.85 -13.69 -21.50
CA SER A 55 15.60 -14.83 -22.05
C SER A 55 16.60 -15.45 -21.07
N LEU A 56 16.84 -14.81 -19.92
CA LEU A 56 17.71 -15.37 -18.90
C LEU A 56 17.11 -16.67 -18.34
N PRO A 57 17.94 -17.70 -18.09
CA PRO A 57 17.48 -18.94 -17.50
C PRO A 57 16.93 -18.69 -16.10
N ASP A 58 15.78 -19.31 -15.79
CA ASP A 58 15.25 -19.31 -14.44
C ASP A 58 16.18 -20.11 -13.53
N ILE A 59 16.63 -19.48 -12.44
CA ILE A 59 17.54 -20.08 -11.48
C ILE A 59 16.71 -20.68 -10.36
N VAL A 60 16.76 -22.01 -10.26
CA VAL A 60 16.13 -22.70 -9.14
C VAL A 60 16.85 -22.33 -7.85
N VAL A 61 16.11 -21.77 -6.89
CA VAL A 61 16.62 -21.51 -5.54
C VAL A 61 17.06 -22.83 -4.92
N PRO A 62 18.34 -22.98 -4.51
CA PRO A 62 18.83 -24.22 -3.93
C PRO A 62 18.07 -24.60 -2.65
N ASP A 63 17.95 -25.91 -2.40
CA ASP A 63 17.31 -26.42 -1.19
C ASP A 63 18.00 -25.90 0.06
N GLY A 64 17.21 -25.46 1.05
CA GLY A 64 17.72 -24.84 2.29
C GLY A 64 17.91 -23.32 2.25
N PHE A 65 17.86 -22.68 1.06
CA PHE A 65 17.82 -21.21 0.94
C PHE A 65 16.40 -20.64 0.95
N ARG A 66 15.39 -21.50 0.82
CA ARG A 66 14.00 -21.14 1.09
C ARG A 66 13.85 -20.95 2.59
N ALA A 67 13.70 -19.71 3.04
CA ALA A 67 13.27 -19.44 4.41
C ALA A 67 11.97 -20.22 4.64
N ALA A 68 12.00 -21.18 5.57
CA ALA A 68 10.77 -21.82 6.00
C ALA A 68 9.81 -20.69 6.39
N PRO A 69 8.57 -20.63 5.84
CA PRO A 69 7.60 -19.67 6.32
C PRO A 69 7.54 -19.87 7.83
N ASN A 70 7.85 -18.81 8.57
CA ASN A 70 7.98 -18.72 10.01
C ASN A 70 6.66 -19.05 10.73
N THR A 71 6.18 -20.28 10.55
CA THR A 71 4.95 -20.81 11.12
C THR A 71 5.13 -21.17 12.60
N LEU A 72 6.31 -21.00 13.19
CA LEU A 72 6.55 -21.17 14.63
C LEU A 72 6.01 -20.02 15.51
N LYS A 73 5.09 -19.18 15.01
CA LYS A 73 4.40 -18.18 15.82
C LYS A 73 3.39 -18.81 16.81
N TRP A 74 2.83 -19.97 16.47
CA TRP A 74 1.74 -20.59 17.23
C TRP A 74 2.21 -21.31 18.51
N TRP A 75 3.38 -21.96 18.48
CA TRP A 75 3.88 -22.75 19.61
C TRP A 75 4.36 -21.85 20.77
N ARG A 76 4.89 -20.66 20.45
CA ARG A 76 5.31 -19.65 21.44
C ARG A 76 4.13 -18.96 22.15
N ARG A 77 2.92 -18.99 21.58
CA ARG A 77 1.71 -18.43 22.22
C ARG A 77 1.12 -19.36 23.26
N ARG A 78 1.24 -20.68 23.10
CA ARG A 78 0.61 -21.65 24.02
C ARG A 78 1.41 -21.88 25.31
N LEU A 79 2.70 -21.56 25.31
CA LEU A 79 3.60 -21.70 26.46
C LEU A 79 3.86 -20.38 27.22
N SER A 80 3.18 -19.28 26.86
CA SER A 80 3.40 -17.96 27.45
C SER A 80 2.13 -17.31 27.98
N ILE A 81 1.16 -18.10 28.47
CA ILE A 81 0.18 -17.55 29.41
C ILE A 81 0.97 -17.25 30.70
N PRO A 82 1.17 -15.97 31.07
CA PRO A 82 1.91 -15.66 32.27
C PRO A 82 1.09 -16.14 33.47
N MET A 83 1.70 -17.01 34.29
CA MET A 83 1.23 -17.52 35.59
C MET A 83 0.23 -16.62 36.36
N PRO A 84 0.42 -15.28 36.47
CA PRO A 84 -0.52 -14.42 37.19
C PRO A 84 -1.97 -14.40 36.65
N VAL A 85 -2.19 -14.55 35.34
CA VAL A 85 -3.55 -14.45 34.76
C VAL A 85 -4.39 -15.66 35.10
N ALA A 86 -3.80 -16.86 35.07
CA ALA A 86 -4.49 -18.09 35.46
C ALA A 86 -4.87 -18.08 36.95
N ALA A 87 -3.98 -17.57 37.80
CA ALA A 87 -4.26 -17.42 39.23
C ALA A 87 -5.41 -16.42 39.49
N ALA A 88 -5.45 -15.29 38.78
CA ALA A 88 -6.54 -14.31 38.90
C ALA A 88 -7.90 -14.91 38.51
N ILE A 89 -7.97 -15.65 37.40
CA ILE A 89 -9.21 -16.32 36.95
C ILE A 89 -9.67 -17.35 37.99
N ALA A 90 -8.75 -18.14 38.53
CA ALA A 90 -9.07 -19.13 39.57
C ALA A 90 -9.62 -18.46 40.85
N LEU A 91 -9.02 -17.35 41.29
CA LEU A 91 -9.47 -16.61 42.47
C LEU A 91 -10.87 -15.99 42.26
N VAL A 92 -11.17 -15.44 41.07
CA VAL A 92 -12.50 -14.91 40.76
C VAL A 92 -13.55 -16.02 40.76
N ALA A 93 -13.25 -17.18 40.16
CA ALA A 93 -14.18 -18.31 40.13
C ALA A 93 -14.44 -18.87 41.53
N ILE A 94 -13.40 -19.07 42.34
CA ILE A 94 -13.51 -19.59 43.70
C ILE A 94 -14.23 -18.58 44.62
N GLY A 95 -13.89 -17.30 44.52
CA GLY A 95 -14.53 -16.22 45.28
C GLY A 95 -16.01 -16.08 44.94
N GLY A 96 -16.36 -16.08 43.63
CA GLY A 96 -17.74 -16.05 43.17
C GLY A 96 -18.54 -17.27 43.65
N TRP A 97 -17.94 -18.46 43.60
CA TRP A 97 -18.59 -19.68 44.08
C TRP A 97 -18.83 -19.66 45.60
N LEU A 98 -17.85 -19.21 46.39
CA LEU A 98 -17.98 -19.04 47.84
C LEU A 98 -19.05 -18.00 48.21
N LEU A 99 -19.14 -16.88 47.49
CA LEU A 99 -20.21 -15.91 47.68
C LEU A 99 -21.58 -16.50 47.34
N ALA A 100 -21.69 -17.27 46.25
CA ALA A 100 -22.93 -17.92 45.84
C ALA A 100 -23.42 -18.95 46.88
N LEU A 101 -22.50 -19.63 47.59
CA LEU A 101 -22.87 -20.52 48.69
C LEU A 101 -23.36 -19.77 49.94
N ARG A 102 -23.02 -18.48 50.09
CA ARG A 102 -23.38 -17.66 51.26
C ARG A 102 -24.66 -16.84 51.05
N SER A 103 -25.07 -16.58 49.82
CA SER A 103 -26.32 -15.87 49.51
C SER A 103 -27.38 -16.82 48.93
N PRO A 104 -28.43 -17.20 49.68
CA PRO A 104 -29.67 -17.65 49.05
C PRO A 104 -30.45 -16.41 48.59
N ALA A 105 -29.93 -15.72 47.57
CA ALA A 105 -30.60 -14.57 46.97
C ALA A 105 -30.95 -14.91 45.53
N LYS A 106 -32.25 -15.08 45.26
CA LYS A 106 -32.82 -15.14 43.92
C LYS A 106 -32.37 -13.89 43.14
N SER A 107 -31.42 -14.05 42.24
CA SER A 107 -31.13 -13.03 41.24
C SER A 107 -32.04 -13.27 40.04
N ASN A 108 -33.12 -12.50 39.96
CA ASN A 108 -33.79 -12.26 38.69
C ASN A 108 -32.75 -11.64 37.75
N ILE A 109 -32.48 -12.33 36.64
CA ILE A 109 -31.65 -11.81 35.56
C ILE A 109 -32.55 -10.85 34.80
N GLU A 110 -32.54 -9.59 35.23
CA GLU A 110 -33.09 -8.49 34.43
C GLU A 110 -32.07 -8.21 33.32
N MET A 111 -32.48 -8.56 32.10
CA MET A 111 -31.70 -8.43 30.88
C MET A 111 -31.49 -6.94 30.60
N SER A 112 -30.38 -6.40 31.07
CA SER A 112 -29.95 -5.04 30.75
C SER A 112 -29.41 -5.05 29.32
N GLU A 113 -30.29 -4.65 28.40
CA GLU A 113 -30.00 -4.29 27.03
C GLU A 113 -28.91 -3.21 27.05
N THR A 114 -27.66 -3.64 26.88
CA THR A 114 -26.53 -2.71 26.77
C THR A 114 -26.56 -2.14 25.37
N SER A 115 -27.43 -1.15 25.22
CA SER A 115 -27.36 -0.10 24.21
C SER A 115 -25.91 0.34 24.07
N ILE A 116 -25.30 0.00 22.94
CA ILE A 116 -23.99 0.51 22.56
C ILE A 116 -24.18 2.00 22.29
N MET A 117 -23.81 2.84 23.25
CA MET A 117 -23.67 4.27 23.02
C MET A 117 -22.46 4.49 22.11
N VAL A 118 -22.73 4.65 20.81
CA VAL A 118 -21.77 5.19 19.85
C VAL A 118 -21.49 6.63 20.28
N HIS A 119 -20.33 6.86 20.91
CA HIS A 119 -19.82 8.21 21.11
C HIS A 119 -19.68 8.87 19.73
N SER A 120 -20.37 9.99 19.57
CA SER A 120 -20.42 10.83 18.37
C SER A 120 -19.08 10.89 17.64
N VAL A 121 -19.04 10.43 16.40
CA VAL A 121 -17.89 10.65 15.52
C VAL A 121 -17.93 12.11 15.11
N GLU A 122 -17.12 12.94 15.75
CA GLU A 122 -16.88 14.30 15.30
C GLU A 122 -16.07 14.22 14.00
N THR A 123 -16.77 14.36 12.88
CA THR A 123 -16.16 14.38 11.56
C THR A 123 -15.35 15.66 11.42
N VAL A 124 -14.03 15.56 11.54
CA VAL A 124 -13.11 16.67 11.25
C VAL A 124 -13.17 16.96 9.75
N ARG A 125 -13.80 18.07 9.38
CA ARG A 125 -13.87 18.55 8.00
C ARG A 125 -12.51 19.11 7.61
N VAL A 126 -11.75 18.34 6.83
CA VAL A 126 -10.53 18.84 6.19
C VAL A 126 -10.88 19.97 5.21
N PRO A 127 -10.21 21.13 5.28
CA PRO A 127 -10.43 22.20 4.31
C PRO A 127 -9.94 21.76 2.94
N ALA A 128 -10.67 22.18 1.90
CA ALA A 128 -10.27 21.94 0.51
C ALA A 128 -8.93 22.63 0.23
N VAL A 129 -7.92 21.85 -0.16
CA VAL A 129 -6.63 22.37 -0.59
C VAL A 129 -6.81 22.88 -2.02
N GLN A 130 -6.66 24.20 -2.23
CA GLN A 130 -6.46 24.74 -3.58
C GLN A 130 -5.01 24.53 -3.97
N ALA A 131 -4.79 23.88 -5.10
CA ALA A 131 -3.47 23.82 -5.71
C ALA A 131 -3.04 25.24 -6.11
N VAL A 132 -2.08 25.81 -5.40
CA VAL A 132 -1.43 27.05 -5.79
C VAL A 132 -0.49 26.72 -6.94
N ARG A 133 -0.81 27.22 -8.13
CA ARG A 133 0.10 27.20 -9.28
C ARG A 133 1.24 28.16 -8.99
N VAL A 134 2.41 27.62 -8.68
CA VAL A 134 3.65 28.41 -8.59
C VAL A 134 4.14 28.59 -10.02
N GLU A 135 4.00 29.82 -10.53
CA GLU A 135 4.65 30.22 -11.78
C GLU A 135 6.00 30.80 -11.41
N SER A 136 7.10 30.09 -11.69
CA SER A 136 8.46 30.59 -11.52
C SER A 136 9.12 30.77 -12.90
N GLU A 137 8.87 31.94 -13.46
CA GLU A 137 9.87 32.92 -13.94
C GLU A 137 11.29 32.38 -14.23
N GLN A 138 11.49 31.81 -15.42
CA GLN A 138 12.81 31.71 -16.05
C GLN A 138 12.72 32.09 -17.54
N ASP A 139 12.40 33.37 -17.77
CA ASP A 139 12.76 34.08 -19.00
C ASP A 139 13.60 35.30 -18.64
N LYS A 140 14.91 35.08 -18.41
CA LYS A 140 15.96 36.07 -18.70
C LYS A 140 17.36 35.46 -18.64
N SER A 141 17.70 34.63 -19.61
CA SER A 141 19.10 34.47 -20.02
C SER A 141 19.16 34.08 -21.50
N LYS A 142 18.64 34.97 -22.34
CA LYS A 142 19.15 35.14 -23.69
C LYS A 142 20.16 36.28 -23.66
N ASN A 143 21.23 36.06 -24.40
CA ASN A 143 22.25 37.03 -24.82
C ASN A 143 23.40 37.17 -23.82
N ASN A 144 24.40 36.31 -23.99
CA ASN A 144 25.83 36.64 -23.97
C ASN A 144 26.61 35.35 -24.24
N GLU A 145 26.75 34.99 -25.51
CA GLU A 145 27.81 34.11 -26.05
C GLU A 145 27.71 34.13 -27.58
N GLU A 146 27.77 35.35 -28.12
CA GLU A 146 28.41 35.61 -29.41
C GLU A 146 29.84 36.06 -29.05
N GLU A 147 30.84 35.64 -29.83
CA GLU A 147 32.29 35.88 -29.66
C GLU A 147 33.02 34.94 -28.66
N VAL A 148 33.52 33.80 -29.17
CA VAL A 148 34.93 33.34 -29.08
C VAL A 148 35.00 31.90 -29.63
N LEU A 149 35.31 31.78 -30.93
CA LEU A 149 36.32 30.90 -31.55
C LEU A 149 36.18 30.87 -33.08
#